data_AF-A0A523UK43-F1
#
_entry.id   AF-A0A523UK43-F1
#
_cell.length_a   1.000
_cell.length_b   1.000
_cell.length_c   1.000
_cell.angle_alpha   90.00
_cell.angle_beta   90.00
_cell.angle_gamma   90.00
#
_symmetry.space_group_name_H-M   'P 1'
#
loop_
_entity.id
_entity.type
_entity.pdbx_description
1 polymer ?
#
loop_
_entity_poly.entity_id
_entity_poly.type
_entity_poly.pdbx_seq_one_letter_code
_entity_poly.pdbx_strand_id
1 'polypeptide(L)' 'MNILLVQETDWLKRNPHQQHHLADNLSLRGHRVRVIDYEHLWPGEKKKKRFSRRQIFSGISNPSR' A
#
# COMPACT_ATOMS: atom_id res chain seq x y z
N MET A 1 8.64 12.84 -10.87
CA MET A 1 8.39 11.66 -11.74
C MET A 1 7.09 10.98 -11.33
N ASN A 2 6.53 10.12 -12.19
CA ASN A 2 5.39 9.27 -11.85
C ASN A 2 5.91 7.85 -11.53
N ILE A 3 5.63 7.36 -10.32
CA ILE A 3 6.16 6.08 -9.82
C ILE A 3 4.98 5.19 -9.42
N LEU A 4 4.98 3.95 -9.91
CA LEU A 4 4.03 2.91 -9.52
C LEU A 4 4.79 1.84 -8.72
N LEU A 5 4.40 1.64 -7.46
CA LEU A 5 4.85 0.51 -6.66
C LEU A 5 3.75 -0.55 -6.63
N VAL A 6 4.12 -1.81 -6.87
CA VAL A 6 3.24 -2.96 -6.78
C VAL A 6 3.85 -3.94 -5.78
N GLN A 7 3.06 -4.40 -4.82
CA GLN A 7 3.53 -5.28 -3.75
C GLN A 7 2.41 -6.15 -3.19
N GLU A 8 2.78 -7.16 -2.42
CA GLU A 8 1.88 -8.11 -1.76
C GLU A 8 2.18 -8.12 -0.26
N THR A 9 1.80 -7.05 0.44
CA THR A 9 2.25 -6.82 1.82
C THR A 9 1.13 -6.61 2.82
N ASP A 10 -0.07 -6.25 2.38
CA ASP A 10 -1.19 -5.86 3.26
C ASP A 10 -0.78 -4.74 4.24
N TRP A 11 -0.37 -3.57 3.74
CA TRP A 11 0.03 -2.41 4.54
C TRP A 11 -0.95 -2.06 5.65
N LEU A 12 -2.24 -2.15 5.34
CA LEU A 12 -3.33 -1.85 6.28
C LEU A 12 -3.44 -2.87 7.41
N LYS A 13 -2.95 -4.10 7.25
CA LYS A 13 -3.09 -5.19 8.23
C LYS A 13 -1.78 -5.57 8.90
N ARG A 14 -0.64 -5.45 8.20
CA ARG A 14 0.69 -5.92 8.64
C ARG A 14 1.63 -4.79 9.06
N ASN A 15 1.13 -3.55 9.03
CA ASN A 15 1.86 -2.32 9.32
C ASN A 15 2.84 -1.93 8.18
N PRO A 16 3.11 -0.63 7.97
CA PRO A 16 4.01 -0.20 6.91
C PRO A 16 5.46 -0.66 7.16
N HIS A 17 6.10 -1.19 6.12
CA HIS A 17 7.50 -1.66 6.16
C HIS A 17 8.45 -0.72 5.40
N GLN A 18 9.73 -1.09 5.26
CA GLN A 18 10.77 -0.25 4.66
C GLN A 18 10.44 0.29 3.26
N GLN A 19 9.72 -0.48 2.45
CA GLN A 19 9.26 -0.05 1.12
C GLN A 19 8.27 1.13 1.19
N HIS A 20 7.45 1.21 2.25
CA HIS A 20 6.56 2.33 2.50
C HIS A 20 7.34 3.61 2.82
N HIS A 21 8.35 3.53 3.70
CA HIS A 21 9.19 4.69 4.02
C HIS A 21 9.92 5.25 2.79
N LEU A 22 10.36 4.37 1.88
CA LEU A 22 10.92 4.81 0.61
C LEU A 22 9.89 5.55 -0.25
N ALA A 23 8.67 5.00 -0.36
CA ALA A 23 7.57 5.63 -1.10
C ALA A 23 7.20 7.01 -0.53
N ASP A 24 7.14 7.14 0.79
CA ASP A 24 6.89 8.40 1.49
C ASP A 24 8.00 9.41 1.21
N ASN A 25 9.27 9.00 1.35
CA ASN A 25 10.41 9.88 1.06
C ASN A 25 10.44 10.35 -0.39
N LEU A 26 10.08 9.48 -1.35
CA LEU A 26 9.95 9.86 -2.76
C LEU A 26 8.79 10.85 -2.96
N SER A 27 7.67 10.65 -2.28
CA SER A 27 6.53 11.58 -2.30
C SER A 27 6.94 12.96 -1.78
N LEU A 28 7.64 13.02 -0.64
CA LEU A 28 8.16 14.26 -0.04
C LEU A 28 9.16 15.00 -0.95
N ARG A 29 9.89 14.28 -1.80
CA ARG A 29 10.79 14.86 -2.80
C ARG A 29 10.06 15.38 -4.06
N GLY A 30 8.73 15.36 -4.08
CA GLY A 30 7.92 15.87 -5.18
C GLY A 30 7.60 14.84 -6.28
N HIS A 31 7.86 13.55 -6.03
CA HIS A 31 7.44 12.50 -6.96
C HIS A 31 5.98 12.12 -6.73
N ARG A 32 5.23 11.85 -7.80
CA ARG A 32 3.87 11.30 -7.70
C ARG A 32 3.97 9.79 -7.56
N VAL A 33 3.73 9.31 -6.34
CA VAL A 33 3.80 7.87 -6.02
C VAL A 33 2.38 7.30 -5.95
N ARG A 34 2.15 6.20 -6.66
CA ARG A 34 0.95 5.37 -6.54
C ARG A 34 1.36 3.98 -6.08
N VAL A 35 0.64 3.44 -5.12
CA VAL A 35 0.88 2.09 -4.60
C VAL A 35 -0.32 1.20 -4.89
N ILE A 36 -0.06 0.01 -5.41
CA ILE A 36 -1.02 -1.09 -5.50
C ILE A 36 -0.51 -2.17 -4.56
N ASP A 37 -1.23 -2.38 -3.47
CA ASP A 37 -0.96 -3.43 -2.50
C ASP A 37 -2.03 -4.51 -2.63
N TYR A 38 -1.60 -5.71 -3.00
CA TYR A 38 -2.48 -6.87 -3.09
C TYR A 38 -2.61 -7.52 -1.72
N GLU A 39 -3.81 -8.04 -1.47
CA GLU A 39 -4.15 -8.69 -0.21
C GLU A 39 -3.44 -10.06 -0.12
N HIS A 40 -2.21 -10.07 0.36
CA HIS A 40 -1.41 -11.27 0.56
C HIS A 40 -2.10 -12.29 1.49
N LEU A 41 -2.83 -11.79 2.50
CA LEU A 41 -3.59 -12.59 3.46
C LEU A 41 -4.96 -13.06 2.91
N TRP A 42 -5.33 -12.68 1.68
CA TRP A 42 -6.59 -13.09 1.05
C TRP A 42 -6.86 -14.60 1.07
N PRO A 43 -5.87 -15.49 0.88
CA PRO A 43 -6.07 -16.94 0.99
C PRO A 43 -6.47 -17.43 2.39
N GLY A 44 -6.31 -16.63 3.45
CA GLY A 44 -6.68 -17.00 4.82
C GLY A 44 -8.02 -16.44 5.30
N GLU A 45 -8.62 -15.48 4.59
CA GLU A 45 -9.79 -14.77 5.12
C GLU A 45 -11.10 -15.57 4.96
N LYS A 46 -11.93 -15.59 6.01
CA LYS A 46 -13.16 -16.40 6.08
C LYS A 46 -14.31 -15.90 5.16
N LYS A 47 -14.22 -14.70 4.59
CA LYS A 47 -15.28 -14.05 3.78
C LYS A 47 -14.93 -13.93 2.30
N LYS A 48 -14.32 -14.96 1.69
CA LYS A 48 -13.82 -14.85 0.31
C LYS A 48 -14.96 -14.74 -0.71
N LYS A 49 -15.00 -13.63 -1.42
CA LYS A 49 -15.54 -13.58 -2.78
C LYS A 49 -14.43 -14.00 -3.74
N ARG A 50 -14.74 -14.43 -4.98
CA ARG A 50 -13.70 -14.74 -5.99
C ARG A 50 -12.89 -13.50 -6.40
N PHE A 51 -13.43 -12.31 -6.16
CA PHE A 51 -12.85 -11.03 -6.53
C PHE A 51 -12.79 -10.10 -5.32
N SER A 52 -11.66 -9.43 -5.15
CA SER A 52 -11.54 -8.29 -4.26
C SER A 52 -11.98 -7.03 -4.99
N ARG A 53 -12.69 -6.13 -4.28
CA ARG A 53 -13.08 -4.84 -4.84
C ARG A 53 -11.91 -3.89 -4.68
N ARG A 54 -11.60 -3.13 -5.74
CA ARG A 54 -10.60 -2.06 -5.67
C ARG A 54 -11.00 -1.06 -4.58
N GLN A 55 -10.11 -0.86 -3.63
CA GLN A 55 -10.20 0.18 -2.62
C GLN A 55 -9.12 1.22 -2.93
N ILE A 56 -9.47 2.51 -2.81
CA ILE A 56 -8.55 3.61 -3.08
C ILE A 56 -8.45 4.41 -1.80
N PHE A 57 -7.22 4.58 -1.33
CA PHE A 57 -6.90 5.40 -0.18
C PHE A 57 -5.98 6.53 -0.62
N SER A 58 -6.22 7.73 -0.11
CA SER A 58 -5.43 8.92 -0.40
C SER A 58 -4.88 9.50 0.89
N GLY A 59 -3.64 10.00 0.87
CA GLY A 59 -3.03 10.63 2.04
C GLY A 59 -2.67 9.65 3.16
N ILE A 60 -2.37 8.39 2.83
CA ILE A 60 -1.78 7.47 3.81
C ILE A 60 -0.35 7.90 4.07
N SER A 61 -0.08 8.36 5.29
CA SER A 61 1.26 8.62 5.81
C SER A 61 1.35 8.07 7.22
N ASN A 62 2.47 7.45 7.58
CA ASN A 62 2.68 7.03 8.97
C ASN A 62 2.95 8.28 9.84
N PRO A 63 2.23 8.52 10.97
CA PRO A 63 2.57 9.57 11.92
C PRO A 63 3.80 9.14 12.73
N SER A 64 4.95 9.10 12.09
CA SER A 64 6.24 8.86 12.74
C SER A 64 7.12 10.09 12.56
N ARG A 65 6.63 11.24 13.05
CA ARG A 65 7.40 12.42 13.48
C ARG A 65 6.61 13.19 14.52
#